data_AF-A0A7K6ZW80-F1
#
_entry.id   AF-A0A7K6ZW80-F1
#
_cell.length_a   1.000
_cell.length_b   1.000
_cell.length_c   1.000
_cell.angle_alpha   90.00
_cell.angle_beta   90.00
_cell.angle_gamma   90.00
#
_symmetry.space_group_name_H-M   'P 1'
#
loop_
_entity.id
_entity.type
_entity.pdbx_description
1 polymer ?
#
loop_
_entity_poly.entity_id
_entity_poly.type
_entity_poly.pdbx_seq_one_letter_code
_entity_poly.pdbx_strand_id
1 'polypeptide(L)'
;YPRQRAPQTQLSKFNQTMIKAMMGSYIKVLFVRDPFQRLISAYMQSVGSHRHSFSTFVQDVLDRGQHNVKLEAKPLVSLCHPCLIQYDYVMMFGFLRQELGHLIHRAGLPKGIHLPELRDSEVQWTYEWLSEQLFSELSLKQKKQLSHFYREDLSAFQFSHSLLSG
;
A
#
# COMPACT_ATOMS: atom_id res chain seq x y z
N TYR A 1 -12.37 11.34 -28.02
CA TYR A 1 -13.47 10.52 -27.47
C TYR A 1 -13.73 10.92 -26.02
N PRO A 2 -14.93 11.40 -25.66
CA PRO A 2 -15.26 11.73 -24.29
C PRO A 2 -15.41 10.44 -23.47
N ARG A 3 -14.59 10.27 -22.43
CA ARG A 3 -14.70 9.16 -21.46
C ARG A 3 -16.03 9.31 -20.72
N GLN A 4 -17.03 8.51 -21.05
CA GLN A 4 -18.14 8.26 -20.14
C GLN A 4 -17.56 7.55 -18.91
N ARG A 5 -17.35 8.28 -17.80
CA ARG A 5 -17.04 7.67 -16.51
C ARG A 5 -18.27 6.88 -16.10
N ALA A 6 -18.17 5.55 -16.11
CA ALA A 6 -19.16 4.70 -15.46
C ALA A 6 -19.34 5.20 -14.01
N PRO A 7 -20.58 5.34 -13.49
CA PRO A 7 -20.79 5.75 -12.12
C PRO A 7 -20.09 4.76 -11.19
N GLN A 8 -19.12 5.22 -10.39
CA GLN A 8 -18.51 4.41 -9.34
C GLN A 8 -19.60 4.04 -8.32
N THR A 9 -20.15 2.84 -8.46
CA THR A 9 -21.14 2.28 -7.54
C THR A 9 -20.40 1.54 -6.45
N GLN A 10 -20.55 1.99 -5.20
CA GLN A 10 -19.96 1.29 -4.05
C GLN A 10 -20.67 -0.06 -3.85
N LEU A 11 -19.90 -1.09 -3.49
CA LEU A 11 -20.45 -2.44 -3.20
C LEU A 11 -21.50 -2.42 -2.09
N SER A 12 -21.39 -1.48 -1.14
CA SER A 12 -22.36 -1.26 -0.06
C SER A 12 -23.79 -0.98 -0.52
N LYS A 13 -23.99 -0.62 -1.80
CA LYS A 13 -25.31 -0.38 -2.40
C LYS A 13 -26.01 -1.67 -2.84
N PHE A 14 -25.34 -2.81 -2.81
CA PHE A 14 -25.86 -4.11 -3.24
C PHE A 14 -26.12 -5.02 -2.04
N ASN A 15 -27.03 -6.00 -2.19
CA ASN A 15 -27.24 -7.03 -1.17
C ASN A 15 -26.09 -8.06 -1.18
N GLN A 16 -25.99 -8.86 -0.12
CA GLN A 16 -24.88 -9.83 0.03
C GLN A 16 -24.80 -10.85 -1.11
N THR A 17 -25.93 -11.30 -1.65
CA THR A 17 -25.97 -12.27 -2.76
C THR A 17 -25.34 -11.67 -4.02
N MET A 18 -25.71 -10.43 -4.35
CA MET A 18 -25.14 -9.70 -5.48
C MET A 18 -23.65 -9.40 -5.27
N ILE A 19 -23.26 -8.97 -4.06
CA ILE A 19 -21.83 -8.75 -3.75
C ILE A 19 -21.04 -10.04 -3.92
N LYS A 20 -21.53 -11.18 -3.41
CA LYS A 20 -20.87 -12.48 -3.60
C LYS A 20 -20.74 -12.86 -5.08
N ALA A 21 -21.80 -12.65 -5.87
CA ALA A 21 -21.77 -12.91 -7.30
C ALA A 21 -20.79 -11.99 -8.07
N MET A 22 -20.70 -10.71 -7.68
CA MET A 22 -19.72 -9.77 -8.22
C MET A 22 -18.30 -10.17 -7.82
N MET A 23 -18.07 -10.49 -6.55
CA MET A 23 -16.76 -10.94 -6.06
C MET A 23 -16.29 -12.24 -6.74
N GLY A 24 -17.23 -13.10 -7.15
CA GLY A 24 -16.94 -14.31 -7.93
C GLY A 24 -16.65 -14.08 -9.42
N SER A 25 -17.10 -12.97 -10.01
CA SER A 25 -16.95 -12.70 -11.45
C SER A 25 -15.91 -11.63 -11.78
N TYR A 26 -15.57 -10.76 -10.85
CA TYR A 26 -14.64 -9.65 -11.09
C TYR A 26 -13.18 -10.09 -10.98
N ILE A 27 -12.32 -9.47 -11.79
CA ILE A 27 -10.87 -9.53 -11.60
C ILE A 27 -10.51 -8.71 -10.35
N LYS A 28 -9.87 -9.35 -9.37
CA LYS A 28 -9.48 -8.78 -8.09
C LYS A 28 -7.98 -8.53 -8.11
N VAL A 29 -7.59 -7.26 -8.04
CA VAL A 29 -6.18 -6.84 -8.03
C VAL A 29 -5.86 -6.24 -6.66
N LEU A 30 -4.83 -6.76 -6.00
CA LEU A 30 -4.28 -6.19 -4.79
C LEU A 30 -3.04 -5.38 -5.13
N PHE A 31 -3.05 -4.08 -4.81
CA PHE A 31 -1.85 -3.24 -4.89
C PHE A 31 -1.14 -3.26 -3.55
N VAL A 32 0.10 -3.72 -3.53
CA VAL A 32 0.94 -3.79 -2.33
C VAL A 32 2.06 -2.77 -2.44
N ARG A 33 2.39 -2.14 -1.32
CA ARG A 33 3.51 -1.22 -1.20
C ARG A 33 4.24 -1.48 0.10
N ASP A 34 5.55 -1.36 0.05
CA ASP A 34 6.43 -1.49 1.20
C ASP A 34 5.85 -0.73 2.42
N PRO A 35 5.72 -1.38 3.59
CA PRO A 35 5.07 -0.79 4.76
C PRO A 35 5.81 0.46 5.26
N PHE A 36 7.13 0.53 5.14
CA PHE A 36 7.91 1.69 5.57
C PHE A 36 7.76 2.84 4.60
N GLN A 37 7.70 2.59 3.30
CA GLN A 37 7.36 3.63 2.33
C GLN A 37 5.95 4.20 2.57
N ARG A 38 4.98 3.36 2.93
CA ARG A 38 3.63 3.80 3.31
C ARG A 38 3.64 4.64 4.59
N LEU A 39 4.38 4.21 5.59
CA LEU A 39 4.56 4.95 6.84
C LEU A 39 5.18 6.34 6.60
N ILE A 40 6.22 6.43 5.78
CA ILE A 40 6.86 7.70 5.38
C ILE A 40 5.88 8.56 4.60
N SER A 41 5.12 7.98 3.66
CA SER A 41 4.12 8.74 2.90
C SER A 41 3.02 9.31 3.81
N ALA A 42 2.56 8.53 4.79
CA ALA A 42 1.60 8.98 5.79
C ALA A 42 2.18 10.11 6.65
N TYR A 43 3.44 9.98 7.07
CA TYR A 43 4.17 11.05 7.77
C TYR A 43 4.21 12.32 6.93
N MET A 44 4.70 12.27 5.68
CA MET A 44 4.80 13.43 4.78
C MET A 44 3.46 14.13 4.55
N GLN A 45 2.37 13.37 4.41
CA GLN A 45 1.02 13.93 4.29
C GLN A 45 0.54 14.58 5.60
N SER A 46 0.98 14.08 6.75
CA SER A 46 0.66 14.64 8.07
C SER A 46 1.51 15.86 8.44
N VAL A 47 2.74 15.96 7.92
CA VAL A 47 3.68 17.06 8.20
C VAL A 47 3.12 18.42 7.78
N GLY A 48 2.31 18.45 6.71
CA GLY A 48 1.58 19.66 6.31
C GLY A 48 0.57 20.16 7.36
N SER A 49 0.21 19.33 8.34
CA SER A 49 -0.75 19.67 9.41
C SER A 49 -0.11 19.80 10.80
N HIS A 50 1.00 19.11 11.10
CA HIS A 50 1.66 19.17 12.40
C HIS A 50 3.19 19.07 12.28
N ARG A 51 3.93 19.98 12.93
CA ARG A 51 5.41 20.02 12.96
C ARG A 51 6.00 19.08 14.04
N HIS A 52 5.84 17.77 13.90
CA HIS A 52 6.49 16.79 14.79
C HIS A 52 7.56 15.99 14.02
N SER A 53 8.57 15.49 14.74
CA SER A 53 9.61 14.64 14.14
C SER A 53 9.05 13.28 13.71
N PHE A 54 9.81 12.55 12.89
CA PHE A 54 9.39 11.23 12.47
C PHE A 54 9.30 10.26 13.64
N SER A 55 10.24 10.35 14.58
CA SER A 55 10.23 9.51 15.79
C SER A 55 8.95 9.69 16.62
N THR A 56 8.48 10.93 16.82
CA THR A 56 7.22 11.20 17.52
C THR A 56 6.02 10.66 16.74
N PHE A 57 5.99 10.86 15.42
CA PHE A 57 4.95 10.29 14.58
C PHE A 57 4.88 8.76 14.67
N VAL A 58 6.04 8.08 14.64
CA VAL A 58 6.11 6.63 14.80
C VAL A 58 5.59 6.20 16.17
N GLN A 59 5.95 6.91 17.23
CA GLN A 59 5.44 6.60 18.57
C GLN A 59 3.92 6.71 18.63
N ASP A 60 3.34 7.78 18.06
CA ASP A 60 1.89 7.96 17.98
C ASP A 60 1.19 6.82 17.22
N VAL A 61 1.79 6.35 16.12
CA VAL A 61 1.28 5.20 15.34
C VAL A 61 1.31 3.93 16.18
N LEU A 62 2.42 3.67 16.89
CA LEU A 62 2.58 2.51 17.75
C LEU A 62 1.60 2.54 18.94
N ASP A 63 1.40 3.70 19.57
CA ASP A 63 0.55 3.88 20.74
C ASP A 63 -0.94 3.76 20.41
N ARG A 64 -1.36 4.31 19.27
CA ARG A 64 -2.75 4.19 18.79
C ARG A 64 -3.11 2.76 18.36
N GLY A 65 -2.10 1.96 17.97
CA GLY A 65 -2.26 0.60 17.52
C GLY A 65 -3.09 0.46 16.23
N GLN A 66 -3.30 -0.78 15.79
CA GLN A 66 -3.93 -1.07 14.50
C GLN A 66 -5.38 -0.56 14.39
N HIS A 67 -6.08 -0.35 15.50
CA HIS A 67 -7.49 0.06 15.49
C HIS A 67 -7.66 1.57 15.26
N ASN A 68 -6.78 2.41 15.81
CA ASN A 68 -6.97 3.88 15.84
C ASN A 68 -5.96 4.66 14.98
N VAL A 69 -5.09 3.98 14.24
CA VAL A 69 -4.19 4.57 13.24
C VAL A 69 -4.93 4.89 11.93
N LYS A 70 -4.52 5.96 11.24
CA LYS A 70 -5.06 6.28 9.91
C LYS A 70 -4.78 5.16 8.91
N LEU A 71 -5.65 5.01 7.92
CA LEU A 71 -5.64 3.90 6.96
C LEU A 71 -4.26 3.67 6.32
N GLU A 72 -3.55 4.75 6.02
CA GLU A 72 -2.29 4.77 5.29
C GLU A 72 -1.14 4.08 6.04
N ALA A 73 -1.20 4.07 7.38
CA ALA A 73 -0.18 3.46 8.24
C ALA A 73 -0.61 2.10 8.82
N LYS A 74 -1.82 1.61 8.54
CA LYS A 74 -2.24 0.26 8.98
C LYS A 74 -1.51 -0.83 8.19
N PRO A 75 -1.25 -2.02 8.77
CA PRO A 75 -0.76 -3.16 8.01
C PRO A 75 -1.73 -3.51 6.88
N LEU A 76 -1.23 -3.78 5.68
CA LEU A 76 -2.04 -4.04 4.49
C LEU A 76 -2.82 -5.35 4.63
N VAL A 77 -2.22 -6.37 5.24
CA VAL A 77 -2.89 -7.65 5.55
C VAL A 77 -4.16 -7.42 6.39
N SER A 78 -4.16 -6.41 7.26
CA SER A 78 -5.33 -6.04 8.09
C SER A 78 -6.45 -5.34 7.31
N LEU A 79 -6.16 -4.81 6.13
CA LEU A 79 -7.12 -4.06 5.30
C LEU A 79 -7.73 -4.93 4.20
N CYS A 80 -6.88 -5.73 3.58
CA CYS A 80 -7.22 -6.49 2.38
C CYS A 80 -7.52 -7.95 2.67
N HIS A 81 -7.17 -8.45 3.86
CA HIS A 81 -7.44 -9.83 4.30
C HIS A 81 -7.15 -10.87 3.20
N PRO A 82 -5.88 -11.06 2.82
CA PRO A 82 -5.49 -11.96 1.71
C PRO A 82 -5.96 -13.40 1.89
N CYS A 83 -6.28 -13.83 3.12
CA CYS A 83 -6.86 -15.15 3.38
C CYS A 83 -8.36 -15.25 3.06
N LEU A 84 -9.09 -14.12 3.01
CA LEU A 84 -10.54 -14.08 2.76
C LEU A 84 -10.90 -13.77 1.31
N ILE A 85 -10.03 -13.07 0.58
CA ILE A 85 -10.24 -12.68 -0.80
C ILE A 85 -9.20 -13.38 -1.69
N GLN A 86 -9.67 -14.15 -2.66
CA GLN A 86 -8.81 -14.76 -3.67
C GLN A 86 -8.45 -13.70 -4.71
N TYR A 87 -7.27 -13.11 -4.61
CA TYR A 87 -6.80 -12.12 -5.58
C TYR A 87 -6.29 -12.81 -6.85
N ASP A 88 -6.70 -12.30 -8.01
CA ASP A 88 -6.22 -12.76 -9.31
C ASP A 88 -4.80 -12.24 -9.57
N TYR A 89 -4.46 -11.05 -9.05
CA TYR A 89 -3.15 -10.41 -9.18
C TYR A 89 -2.76 -9.69 -7.89
N VAL A 90 -1.48 -9.79 -7.52
CA VAL A 90 -0.85 -8.97 -6.49
C VAL A 90 0.23 -8.15 -7.18
N MET A 91 0.07 -6.82 -7.21
CA MET A 91 0.97 -5.90 -7.91
C MET A 91 1.78 -5.09 -6.91
N MET A 92 3.11 -5.07 -7.08
CA MET A 92 3.99 -4.32 -6.19
C MET A 92 4.23 -2.90 -6.71
N PHE A 93 4.04 -1.91 -5.85
CA PHE A 93 4.36 -0.52 -6.13
C PHE A 93 5.86 -0.38 -6.45
N GLY A 94 6.20 0.30 -7.55
CA GLY A 94 7.57 0.43 -8.06
C GLY A 94 7.94 -0.52 -9.21
N PHE A 95 7.21 -1.63 -9.40
CA PHE A 95 7.39 -2.58 -10.52
C PHE A 95 6.25 -2.53 -11.53
N LEU A 96 5.55 -1.39 -11.61
CA LEU A 96 4.26 -1.32 -12.27
C LEU A 96 4.35 -1.39 -13.80
N ARG A 97 5.43 -0.93 -14.44
CA ARG A 97 5.46 -0.87 -15.92
C ARG A 97 5.37 -2.25 -16.59
N GLN A 98 6.17 -3.21 -16.13
CA GLN A 98 6.20 -4.53 -16.76
C GLN A 98 4.97 -5.36 -16.35
N GLU A 99 4.55 -5.27 -15.08
CA GLU A 99 3.41 -6.04 -14.55
C GLU A 99 2.06 -5.53 -15.06
N LEU A 100 1.91 -4.21 -15.25
CA LEU A 100 0.66 -3.61 -15.69
C LEU A 100 0.32 -3.96 -17.14
N GLY A 101 1.32 -4.13 -18.00
CA GLY A 101 1.11 -4.62 -19.37
C GLY A 101 0.51 -6.04 -19.40
N HIS A 102 1.01 -6.94 -18.54
CA HIS A 102 0.47 -8.28 -18.39
C HIS A 102 -0.96 -8.27 -17.84
N LEU A 103 -1.25 -7.41 -16.85
CA LEU A 103 -2.60 -7.26 -16.30
C LEU A 103 -3.59 -6.79 -17.37
N ILE A 104 -3.27 -5.76 -18.14
CA ILE A 104 -4.15 -5.24 -19.21
C ILE A 104 -4.49 -6.33 -20.20
N HIS A 105 -3.49 -7.09 -20.62
CA HIS A 105 -3.68 -8.16 -21.60
C HIS A 105 -4.60 -9.26 -21.06
N ARG A 106 -4.36 -9.73 -19.82
CA ARG A 106 -5.19 -10.77 -19.21
C ARG A 106 -6.57 -10.27 -18.78
N ALA A 107 -6.73 -8.99 -18.50
CA ALA A 107 -8.03 -8.37 -18.22
C ALA A 107 -8.92 -8.20 -19.46
N GLY A 108 -8.46 -8.63 -20.65
CA GLY A 108 -9.21 -8.53 -21.90
C GLY A 108 -9.35 -7.08 -22.40
N LEU A 109 -8.53 -6.16 -21.89
CA LEU A 109 -8.56 -4.78 -22.31
C LEU A 109 -7.90 -4.62 -23.70
N PRO A 110 -8.39 -3.69 -24.53
CA PRO A 110 -7.86 -3.47 -25.87
C PRO A 110 -6.35 -3.18 -25.87
N LYS A 111 -5.63 -3.74 -26.86
CA LYS A 111 -4.25 -3.34 -27.13
C LYS A 111 -4.22 -1.86 -27.51
N GLY A 112 -3.25 -1.10 -26.99
CA GLY A 112 -3.08 0.32 -27.30
C GLY A 112 -3.69 1.31 -26.30
N ILE A 113 -4.10 0.85 -25.10
CA ILE A 113 -4.38 1.77 -23.99
C ILE A 113 -3.08 2.50 -23.64
N HIS A 114 -3.07 3.82 -23.81
CA HIS A 114 -1.97 4.66 -23.32
C HIS A 114 -1.98 4.64 -21.79
N LEU A 115 -1.12 3.81 -21.22
CA LEU A 115 -0.87 3.83 -19.79
C LEU A 115 -0.23 5.16 -19.40
N PRO A 116 -0.64 5.79 -18.28
CA PRO A 116 0.13 6.90 -17.75
C PRO A 116 1.57 6.44 -17.51
N GLU A 117 2.55 7.26 -17.85
CA GLU A 117 3.94 6.99 -17.49
C GLU A 117 4.05 7.01 -15.97
N LEU A 118 4.14 5.82 -15.37
CA LEU A 118 4.44 5.66 -13.96
C LEU A 118 5.95 5.89 -13.81
N ARG A 119 6.34 7.11 -13.43
CA ARG A 119 7.74 7.48 -13.16
C ARG A 119 8.16 6.89 -11.82
N ASP A 120 8.39 5.58 -11.80
CA ASP A 120 8.72 4.85 -10.58
C ASP A 120 10.18 5.08 -10.15
N SER A 121 11.11 5.35 -11.07
CA SER A 121 12.55 5.45 -10.77
C SER A 121 12.95 6.70 -9.97
N GLU A 122 12.42 7.87 -10.33
CA GLU A 122 12.66 9.13 -9.60
C GLU A 122 12.06 9.06 -8.18
N VAL A 123 10.93 8.37 -8.06
CA VAL A 123 10.26 8.10 -6.79
C VAL A 123 11.12 7.14 -5.95
N GLN A 124 11.55 6.00 -6.50
CA GLN A 124 12.32 4.97 -5.79
C GLN A 124 13.56 5.54 -5.07
N TRP A 125 14.42 6.27 -5.80
CA TRP A 125 15.65 6.86 -5.25
C TRP A 125 15.37 7.90 -4.15
N THR A 126 14.35 8.74 -4.34
CA THR A 126 13.94 9.73 -3.34
C THR A 126 13.49 9.05 -2.05
N TYR A 127 12.79 7.91 -2.15
CA TYR A 127 12.37 7.14 -0.97
C TYR A 127 13.53 6.41 -0.30
N GLU A 128 14.55 5.94 -1.02
CA GLU A 128 15.71 5.26 -0.42
C GLU A 128 16.45 6.16 0.58
N TRP A 129 16.99 7.30 0.11
CA TRP A 129 17.72 8.24 0.97
C TRP A 129 16.83 8.79 2.11
N LEU A 130 15.59 9.15 1.80
CA LEU A 130 14.66 9.68 2.81
C LEU A 130 14.36 8.63 3.88
N SER A 131 14.24 7.35 3.49
CA SER A 131 14.02 6.25 4.45
C SER A 131 15.20 6.11 5.39
N GLU A 132 16.44 6.13 4.88
CA GLU A 132 17.63 6.06 5.73
C GLU A 132 17.67 7.21 6.74
N GLN A 133 17.42 8.44 6.28
CA GLN A 133 17.42 9.60 7.16
C GLN A 133 16.33 9.50 8.24
N LEU A 134 15.08 9.23 7.86
CA LEU A 134 13.97 9.17 8.82
C LEU A 134 14.13 7.99 9.81
N PHE A 135 14.54 6.81 9.34
CA PHE A 135 14.73 5.65 10.22
C PHE A 135 15.96 5.78 11.13
N SER A 136 16.90 6.67 10.81
CA SER A 136 17.99 7.02 11.73
C SER A 136 17.53 7.79 12.98
N GLU A 137 16.37 8.45 12.93
CA GLU A 137 15.77 9.13 14.10
C GLU A 137 15.16 8.13 15.11
N LEU A 138 15.01 6.85 14.72
CA LEU A 138 14.30 5.86 15.52
C LEU A 138 15.22 5.11 16.48
N SER A 139 14.75 4.95 17.72
CA SER A 139 15.40 4.07 18.69
C SER A 139 15.26 2.59 18.29
N LEU A 140 16.19 1.76 18.77
CA LEU A 140 16.12 0.30 18.63
C LEU A 140 14.78 -0.27 19.12
N LYS A 141 14.23 0.30 20.19
CA LYS A 141 12.93 -0.08 20.74
C LYS A 141 11.82 0.17 19.72
N GLN A 142 11.77 1.37 19.12
CA GLN A 142 10.79 1.70 18.09
C GLN A 142 10.95 0.83 16.85
N LYS A 143 12.17 0.59 16.37
CA LYS A 143 12.42 -0.31 15.23
C LYS A 143 11.92 -1.73 15.50
N LYS A 144 12.15 -2.26 16.69
CA LYS A 144 11.63 -3.59 17.10
C LYS A 144 10.11 -3.60 17.18
N GLN A 145 9.50 -2.53 17.70
CA GLN A 145 8.04 -2.41 17.74
C GLN A 145 7.44 -2.30 16.33
N LEU A 146 8.08 -1.57 15.41
CA LEU A 146 7.68 -1.49 14.00
C LEU A 146 7.80 -2.85 13.29
N SER A 147 8.88 -3.60 13.55
CA SER A 147 9.04 -4.97 13.05
C SER A 147 7.87 -5.85 13.46
N HIS A 148 7.45 -5.76 14.72
CA HIS A 148 6.29 -6.50 15.21
C HIS A 148 4.98 -5.98 14.61
N PHE A 149 4.80 -4.66 14.54
CA PHE A 149 3.59 -4.02 14.04
C PHE A 149 3.29 -4.38 12.58
N TYR A 150 4.31 -4.42 11.72
CA TYR A 150 4.19 -4.77 10.29
C TYR A 150 4.54 -6.22 9.97
N ARG A 151 4.70 -7.10 10.97
CA ARG A 151 5.18 -8.48 10.80
C ARG A 151 4.46 -9.25 9.69
N GLU A 152 3.13 -9.15 9.65
CA GLU A 152 2.31 -9.87 8.68
C GLU A 152 2.58 -9.40 7.26
N ASP A 153 2.64 -8.08 7.03
CA ASP A 153 2.97 -7.51 5.71
C ASP A 153 4.35 -7.95 5.24
N LEU A 154 5.35 -7.87 6.13
CA LEU A 154 6.73 -8.24 5.83
C LEU A 154 6.83 -9.71 5.42
N SER A 155 6.10 -10.59 6.11
CA SER A 155 6.06 -12.02 5.79
C SER A 155 5.25 -12.36 4.54
N ALA A 156 4.08 -11.72 4.34
CA ALA A 156 3.16 -12.06 3.27
C ALA A 156 3.69 -11.63 1.89
N PHE A 157 4.42 -10.52 1.84
CA PHE A 157 4.90 -9.91 0.59
C PHE A 157 6.43 -9.88 0.48
N GLN A 158 7.15 -10.51 1.42
CA GLN A 158 8.62 -10.63 1.40
C GLN A 158 9.34 -9.28 1.35
N PHE A 159 8.82 -8.27 2.05
CA PHE A 159 9.46 -6.96 2.14
C PHE A 159 10.74 -7.02 3.00
N SER A 160 11.68 -6.13 2.71
CA SER A 160 12.97 -6.09 3.41
C SER A 160 12.83 -5.59 4.85
N HIS A 161 13.64 -6.16 5.75
CA HIS A 161 13.82 -5.68 7.12
C HIS A 161 15.03 -4.75 7.29
N SER A 162 15.75 -4.42 6.21
CA SER A 162 17.05 -3.73 6.26
C SER A 162 17.02 -2.39 7.01
N LEU A 163 15.92 -1.63 6.89
CA LEU A 163 15.74 -0.34 7.59
C LEU A 163 15.60 -0.49 9.11
N LEU A 164 15.32 -1.70 9.59
CA LEU A 164 15.16 -2.01 11.01
C LEU A 164 16.42 -2.64 11.64
N SER A 165 17.36 -3.11 10.82
CA SER A 165 18.62 -3.70 11.26
C SER A 165 19.68 -2.62 11.44
N GLY A 166 19.75 -2.06 12.64
CA GLY A 166 20.75 -1.09 13.06
C GLY A 166 20.48 -0.63 14.47
#